data_AF-A0A1V4ZVV7-F1
#
_entry.id   AF-A0A1V4ZVV7-F1
#
_cell.length_a   1.000
_cell.length_b   1.000
_cell.length_c   1.000
_cell.angle_alpha   90.00
_cell.angle_beta   90.00
_cell.angle_gamma   90.00
#
_symmetry.space_group_name_H-M   'P 1'
#
loop_
_entity.id
_entity.type
_entity.pdbx_description
1 polymer ?
#
loop_
_entity_poly.entity_id
_entity_poly.type
_entity_poly.pdbx_seq_one_letter_code
_entity_poly.pdbx_strand_id
1 'polypeptide(L)'
;MDCFGVVIKAQQILSTDGKRTNKIYDKIKAAGGIHPFLGYEGIIILSSIMPDKAIYGFSAEAYAEMIDAIRPDFYLTPDGETYLGEIEISALEISRVVSDSKYLIASCLHSHPIGLIKGCNLQQIDNHTVQLLELGLSRFVFHAGEYLCRGTLCATDMGIAFASAIRKRVPWLGIYGIGAMKSLRSYSFADGYITQSHFVNPFYGRFRDPERMNNSSQEISRDDIMNELSHINQDISAIELQSTLSRWLLSDVSEQHVEPRRVFIDPTNSVTSREGM
;
A
#
# COMPACT_ATOMS: atom_id res chain seq x y z
N MET A 1 2.58 -7.55 -21.82
CA MET A 1 3.93 -7.69 -21.21
C MET A 1 3.81 -8.74 -20.12
N ASP A 2 4.91 -9.19 -19.53
CA ASP A 2 4.80 -10.17 -18.44
C ASP A 2 4.72 -9.43 -17.11
N CYS A 3 3.56 -9.56 -16.44
CA CYS A 3 3.42 -9.22 -15.03
C CYS A 3 4.37 -10.13 -14.26
N PHE A 4 5.50 -9.59 -13.81
CA PHE A 4 6.61 -10.40 -13.32
C PHE A 4 6.33 -11.02 -11.95
N GLY A 5 5.32 -10.52 -11.23
CA GLY A 5 4.85 -11.13 -9.99
C GLY A 5 3.54 -10.56 -9.43
N VAL A 6 2.94 -11.31 -8.51
CA VAL A 6 1.73 -10.95 -7.76
C VAL A 6 2.13 -10.49 -6.36
N VAL A 7 1.44 -9.48 -5.83
CA VAL A 7 1.67 -8.98 -4.46
C VAL A 7 0.47 -9.30 -3.58
N ILE A 8 0.71 -10.04 -2.51
CA ILE A 8 -0.32 -10.46 -1.55
C ILE A 8 -0.07 -9.71 -0.25
N LYS A 9 -1.10 -9.09 0.34
CA LYS A 9 -0.94 -8.36 1.60
C LYS A 9 -1.12 -9.30 2.77
N ALA A 10 -0.19 -9.29 3.74
CA ALA A 10 -0.35 -9.99 5.01
C ALA A 10 -1.67 -9.62 5.73
N GLN A 11 -2.14 -8.38 5.55
CA GLN A 11 -3.46 -7.96 6.02
C GLN A 11 -4.63 -8.86 5.56
N GLN A 12 -4.59 -9.42 4.34
CA GLN A 12 -5.70 -10.21 3.77
C GLN A 12 -5.82 -11.61 4.38
N ILE A 13 -4.78 -12.08 5.07
CA ILE A 13 -4.66 -13.40 5.69
C ILE A 13 -4.62 -13.33 7.22
N LEU A 14 -4.70 -12.12 7.78
CA LEU A 14 -4.78 -11.82 9.21
C LEU A 14 -6.21 -11.42 9.64
N SER A 15 -6.40 -11.28 10.95
CA SER A 15 -7.49 -10.53 11.57
C SER A 15 -7.26 -9.02 11.46
N THR A 16 -8.32 -8.22 11.66
CA THR A 16 -8.27 -6.75 11.60
C THR A 16 -7.31 -6.12 12.63
N ASP A 17 -6.89 -6.87 13.64
CA ASP A 17 -5.94 -6.46 14.66
C ASP A 17 -4.58 -7.18 14.56
N GLY A 18 -4.30 -7.91 13.47
CA GLY A 18 -3.01 -8.58 13.21
C GLY A 18 -2.70 -9.81 14.07
N LYS A 19 -3.43 -10.03 15.18
CA LYS A 19 -3.09 -11.02 16.21
C LYS A 19 -3.38 -12.48 15.86
N ARG A 20 -4.13 -12.73 14.77
CA ARG A 20 -4.54 -14.08 14.36
C ARG A 20 -4.53 -14.18 12.86
N THR A 21 -4.22 -15.36 12.35
CA THR A 21 -4.46 -15.71 10.95
C THR A 21 -5.95 -16.03 10.72
N ASN A 22 -6.36 -16.04 9.44
CA ASN A 22 -7.74 -16.32 9.04
C ASN A 22 -7.86 -17.58 8.15
N LYS A 23 -9.08 -17.96 7.78
CA LYS A 23 -9.37 -19.19 7.00
C LYS A 23 -8.65 -19.26 5.63
N ILE A 24 -8.18 -18.14 5.07
CA ILE A 24 -7.41 -18.13 3.82
C ILE A 24 -5.99 -18.63 4.08
N TYR A 25 -5.36 -18.19 5.18
CA TYR A 25 -4.06 -18.71 5.63
C TYR A 25 -4.09 -20.23 5.83
N ASP A 26 -5.11 -20.75 6.52
CA ASP A 26 -5.26 -22.19 6.76
C ASP A 26 -5.35 -22.98 5.44
N LYS A 27 -6.04 -22.44 4.43
CA LYS A 27 -6.13 -23.04 3.09
C LYS A 27 -4.80 -23.01 2.33
N ILE A 28 -4.07 -21.89 2.39
CA ILE A 28 -2.72 -21.76 1.79
C ILE A 28 -1.77 -22.78 2.41
N LYS A 29 -1.76 -22.86 3.75
CA LYS A 29 -0.95 -23.83 4.50
C LYS A 29 -1.32 -25.28 4.17
N ALA A 30 -2.62 -25.59 4.08
CA ALA A 30 -3.10 -26.92 3.71
C ALA A 30 -2.76 -27.31 2.25
N ALA A 31 -2.61 -26.34 1.34
CA ALA A 31 -2.12 -26.56 -0.02
C ALA A 31 -0.59 -26.73 -0.11
N GLY A 32 0.15 -26.56 0.99
CA GLY A 32 1.61 -26.66 1.04
C GLY A 32 2.36 -25.37 0.66
N GLY A 33 1.66 -24.25 0.58
CA GLY A 33 2.20 -22.94 0.22
C GLY A 33 1.33 -22.19 -0.79
N ILE A 34 1.76 -20.99 -1.17
CA ILE A 34 0.96 -20.08 -1.98
C ILE A 34 0.91 -20.42 -3.47
N HIS A 35 2.02 -20.91 -4.03
CA HIS A 35 2.07 -21.30 -5.45
C HIS A 35 1.08 -22.44 -5.76
N PRO A 36 1.01 -23.55 -5.00
CA PRO A 36 -0.02 -24.58 -5.20
C PRO A 36 -1.45 -24.09 -4.92
N PHE A 37 -1.63 -23.19 -3.96
CA PHE A 37 -2.96 -22.63 -3.63
C PHE A 37 -3.54 -21.79 -4.78
N LEU A 38 -2.72 -20.98 -5.45
CA LEU A 38 -3.13 -20.19 -6.61
C LEU A 38 -3.03 -20.95 -7.93
N GLY A 39 -2.21 -21.99 -8.00
CA GLY A 39 -1.76 -22.62 -9.24
C GLY A 39 -1.01 -21.61 -10.12
N TYR A 40 -0.06 -20.89 -9.54
CA TYR A 40 0.71 -19.82 -10.18
C TYR A 40 2.21 -19.97 -9.91
N GLU A 41 3.00 -20.08 -10.99
CA GLU A 41 4.44 -20.35 -10.96
C GLU A 41 5.31 -19.10 -11.19
N GLY A 42 4.69 -17.91 -11.28
CA GLY A 42 5.41 -16.63 -11.33
C GLY A 42 5.75 -16.12 -9.92
N ILE A 43 6.46 -14.99 -9.84
CA ILE A 43 6.96 -14.47 -8.55
C ILE A 43 5.81 -14.03 -7.64
N ILE A 44 5.85 -14.40 -6.36
CA ILE A 44 4.94 -13.93 -5.32
C ILE A 44 5.69 -13.13 -4.26
N ILE A 45 5.20 -11.92 -3.98
CA ILE A 45 5.72 -11.03 -2.93
C ILE A 45 4.69 -10.91 -1.80
N LEU A 46 5.09 -11.26 -0.57
CA LEU A 46 4.28 -11.05 0.63
C LEU A 46 4.53 -9.65 1.21
N SER A 47 3.55 -8.77 1.06
CA SER A 47 3.59 -7.38 1.54
C SER A 47 3.21 -7.25 3.01
N SER A 48 4.13 -6.69 3.80
CA SER A 48 3.93 -6.25 5.18
C SER A 48 3.07 -4.99 5.32
N ILE A 49 2.90 -4.20 4.24
CA ILE A 49 2.17 -2.93 4.30
C ILE A 49 0.70 -3.14 4.69
N MET A 50 0.32 -2.59 5.85
CA MET A 50 -1.00 -2.77 6.47
C MET A 50 -1.33 -1.64 7.46
N PRO A 51 -2.58 -1.49 7.94
CA PRO A 51 -2.92 -0.47 8.94
C PRO A 51 -2.25 -0.72 10.29
N ASP A 52 -1.88 0.35 10.98
CA ASP A 52 -1.29 0.48 12.33
C ASP A 52 -1.77 -0.60 13.32
N LYS A 53 -3.10 -0.74 13.46
CA LYS A 53 -3.72 -1.70 14.38
C LYS A 53 -3.31 -3.16 14.10
N ALA A 54 -3.05 -3.50 12.84
CA ALA A 54 -2.57 -4.81 12.44
C ALA A 54 -1.05 -4.93 12.59
N ILE A 55 -0.28 -3.86 12.31
CA ILE A 55 1.17 -3.81 12.58
C ILE A 55 1.44 -4.10 14.08
N TYR A 56 0.76 -3.39 14.98
CA TYR A 56 0.94 -3.53 16.43
C TYR A 56 0.61 -4.94 16.96
N GLY A 57 -0.28 -5.68 16.30
CA GLY A 57 -0.65 -7.03 16.70
C GLY A 57 0.16 -8.14 16.05
N PHE A 58 1.08 -7.83 15.13
CA PHE A 58 1.76 -8.79 14.27
C PHE A 58 3.27 -8.76 14.51
N SER A 59 3.76 -9.65 15.38
CA SER A 59 5.17 -9.70 15.78
C SER A 59 6.07 -10.31 14.70
N ALA A 60 7.39 -10.12 14.84
CA ALA A 60 8.38 -10.69 13.93
C ALA A 60 8.34 -12.23 13.91
N GLU A 61 8.06 -12.89 15.03
CA GLU A 61 7.90 -14.34 15.12
C GLU A 61 6.65 -14.81 14.36
N ALA A 62 5.51 -14.13 14.57
CA ALA A 62 4.28 -14.42 13.85
C ALA A 62 4.44 -14.18 12.32
N TYR A 63 5.25 -13.20 11.93
CA TYR A 63 5.57 -12.97 10.53
C TYR A 63 6.53 -14.04 9.98
N ALA A 64 7.51 -14.52 10.75
CA ALA A 64 8.37 -15.63 10.35
C ALA A 64 7.58 -16.92 10.12
N GLU A 65 6.67 -17.27 11.06
CA GLU A 65 5.76 -18.41 10.90
C GLU A 65 4.87 -18.28 9.66
N MET A 66 4.39 -17.06 9.39
CA MET A 66 3.59 -16.78 8.20
C MET A 66 4.40 -16.95 6.91
N ILE A 67 5.63 -16.44 6.85
CA ILE A 67 6.52 -16.57 5.68
C ILE A 67 6.82 -18.04 5.42
N ASP A 68 7.14 -18.84 6.45
CA ASP A 68 7.42 -20.28 6.31
C ASP A 68 6.19 -21.08 5.86
N ALA A 69 5.00 -20.77 6.37
CA ALA A 69 3.78 -21.46 5.98
C ALA A 69 3.28 -21.10 4.56
N ILE A 70 3.52 -19.85 4.11
CA ILE A 70 3.07 -19.35 2.81
C ILE A 70 4.08 -19.64 1.72
N ARG A 71 5.37 -19.58 2.03
CA ARG A 71 6.48 -19.81 1.09
C ARG A 71 6.43 -18.89 -0.15
N PRO A 72 6.35 -17.56 0.02
CA PRO A 72 6.48 -16.63 -1.11
C PRO A 72 7.95 -16.58 -1.58
N ASP A 73 8.20 -16.19 -2.84
CA ASP A 73 9.58 -15.95 -3.30
C ASP A 73 10.26 -14.81 -2.54
N PHE A 74 9.48 -13.75 -2.25
CA PHE A 74 9.93 -12.55 -1.56
C PHE A 74 8.97 -12.11 -0.46
N TYR A 75 9.48 -11.42 0.55
CA TYR A 75 8.68 -10.70 1.54
C TYR A 75 9.20 -9.27 1.69
N LEU A 76 8.31 -8.32 1.98
CA LEU A 76 8.74 -6.98 2.41
C LEU A 76 9.19 -7.05 3.88
N THR A 77 10.24 -6.32 4.24
CA THR A 77 10.58 -6.13 5.67
C THR A 77 9.40 -5.53 6.44
N PRO A 78 9.33 -5.69 7.78
CA PRO A 78 8.17 -5.28 8.56
C PRO A 78 7.79 -3.82 8.32
N ASP A 79 6.49 -3.54 8.31
CA ASP A 79 6.00 -2.17 8.22
C ASP A 79 6.06 -1.49 9.60
N GLY A 80 5.98 -0.16 9.62
CA GLY A 80 6.04 0.64 10.84
C GLY A 80 5.45 2.03 10.67
N GLU A 81 5.15 2.69 11.78
CA GLU A 81 4.49 3.99 11.79
C GLU A 81 5.52 5.13 11.62
N THR A 82 5.56 5.75 10.43
CA THR A 82 6.48 6.87 10.14
C THR A 82 5.74 8.06 9.53
N TYR A 83 5.08 8.84 10.38
CA TYR A 83 4.27 9.98 9.97
C TYR A 83 5.06 11.27 9.82
N LEU A 84 4.69 12.10 8.83
CA LEU A 84 5.36 13.37 8.55
C LEU A 84 5.29 14.32 9.75
N GLY A 85 6.46 14.72 10.26
CA GLY A 85 6.61 15.57 11.43
C GLY A 85 6.87 14.81 12.74
N GLU A 86 6.59 13.51 12.81
CA GLU A 86 6.72 12.70 14.03
C GLU A 86 8.11 12.06 14.13
N ILE A 87 9.14 12.91 14.20
CA ILE A 87 10.56 12.50 14.08
C ILE A 87 10.94 11.44 15.14
N GLU A 88 10.57 11.64 16.40
CA GLU A 88 10.97 10.74 17.49
C GLU A 88 10.28 9.36 17.38
N ILE A 89 8.97 9.34 17.15
CA ILE A 89 8.18 8.11 16.96
C ILE A 89 8.71 7.34 15.74
N SER A 90 8.88 8.04 14.61
CA SER A 90 9.44 7.45 13.40
C SER A 90 10.84 6.87 13.59
N ALA A 91 11.66 7.43 14.49
CA ALA A 91 13.01 6.90 14.77
C ALA A 91 12.94 5.60 15.61
N LEU A 92 12.02 5.53 16.58
CA LEU A 92 11.77 4.31 17.36
C LEU A 92 11.24 3.18 16.46
N GLU A 93 10.29 3.49 15.57
CA GLU A 93 9.73 2.53 14.63
C GLU A 93 10.75 2.03 13.60
N ILE A 94 11.63 2.88 13.08
CA ILE A 94 12.76 2.43 12.23
C ILE A 94 13.67 1.47 13.01
N SER A 95 14.00 1.79 14.27
CA SER A 95 14.84 0.93 15.11
C SER A 95 14.20 -0.45 15.32
N ARG A 96 12.89 -0.49 15.59
CA ARG A 96 12.10 -1.73 15.68
C ARG A 96 12.13 -2.50 14.35
N VAL A 97 11.75 -1.87 13.24
CA VAL A 97 11.71 -2.50 11.91
C VAL A 97 13.07 -3.07 11.51
N VAL A 98 14.19 -2.39 11.79
CA VAL A 98 15.54 -2.90 11.50
C VAL A 98 15.89 -4.12 12.37
N SER A 99 15.51 -4.11 13.65
CA SER A 99 15.67 -5.27 14.54
C SER A 99 14.86 -6.48 14.07
N ASP A 100 13.58 -6.26 13.77
CA ASP A 100 12.66 -7.29 13.29
C ASP A 100 13.09 -7.83 11.92
N SER A 101 13.58 -6.96 11.03
CA SER A 101 14.16 -7.35 9.73
C SER A 101 15.35 -8.30 9.93
N LYS A 102 16.26 -7.98 10.84
CA LYS A 102 17.42 -8.83 11.14
C LYS A 102 17.01 -10.21 11.66
N TYR A 103 15.95 -10.28 12.48
CA TYR A 103 15.36 -11.54 12.92
C TYR A 103 14.81 -12.34 11.73
N LEU A 104 13.95 -11.73 10.90
CA LEU A 104 13.35 -12.40 9.73
C LEU A 104 14.40 -12.92 8.74
N ILE A 105 15.47 -12.16 8.47
CA ILE A 105 16.56 -12.59 7.58
C ILE A 105 17.27 -13.84 8.12
N ALA A 106 17.42 -13.96 9.44
CA ALA A 106 18.01 -15.14 10.07
C ALA A 106 17.05 -16.33 10.14
N SER A 107 15.73 -16.10 10.20
CA SER A 107 14.70 -17.13 10.38
C SER A 107 14.11 -17.66 9.06
N CYS A 108 13.99 -16.84 8.03
CA CYS A 108 13.24 -17.13 6.81
C CYS A 108 14.15 -17.45 5.62
N LEU A 109 14.87 -18.58 5.68
CA LEU A 109 15.90 -18.96 4.70
C LEU A 109 15.37 -19.33 3.29
N HIS A 110 14.05 -19.52 3.14
CA HIS A 110 13.43 -19.95 1.88
C HIS A 110 12.80 -18.82 1.06
N SER A 111 12.72 -17.61 1.62
CA SER A 111 12.11 -16.44 1.00
C SER A 111 13.06 -15.25 1.10
N HIS A 112 13.07 -14.37 0.11
CA HIS A 112 14.08 -13.31 0.04
C HIS A 112 13.52 -11.97 0.54
N PRO A 113 14.24 -11.23 1.41
CA PRO A 113 13.80 -9.92 1.89
C PRO A 113 13.86 -8.86 0.80
N ILE A 114 12.88 -7.96 0.81
CA ILE A 114 12.87 -6.69 0.08
C ILE A 114 12.71 -5.58 1.13
N GLY A 115 13.65 -4.63 1.14
CA GLY A 115 13.69 -3.57 2.15
C GLY A 115 12.62 -2.52 1.95
N LEU A 116 11.59 -2.53 2.80
CA LEU A 116 10.58 -1.48 2.88
C LEU A 116 11.19 -0.25 3.57
N ILE A 117 11.53 0.78 2.78
CA ILE A 117 12.09 2.02 3.32
C ILE A 117 10.99 2.86 3.97
N LYS A 118 11.24 3.23 5.23
CA LYS A 118 10.39 4.04 6.10
C LYS A 118 11.15 5.25 6.67
N GLY A 119 10.45 6.33 6.99
CA GLY A 119 11.02 7.54 7.58
C GLY A 119 10.23 8.81 7.23
N CYS A 120 10.23 9.79 8.13
CA CYS A 120 9.47 11.04 7.98
C CYS A 120 10.29 12.24 7.46
N ASN A 121 11.60 12.07 7.28
CA ASN A 121 12.52 13.07 6.72
C ASN A 121 13.70 12.41 5.98
N LEU A 122 14.44 13.18 5.19
CA LEU A 122 15.56 12.67 4.38
C LEU A 122 16.65 11.97 5.22
N GLN A 123 16.97 12.46 6.42
CA GLN A 123 18.00 11.85 7.27
C GLN A 123 17.57 10.45 7.75
N GLN A 124 16.30 10.27 8.09
CA GLN A 124 15.75 8.97 8.47
C GLN A 124 15.69 8.00 7.30
N ILE A 125 15.22 8.47 6.13
CA ILE A 125 15.22 7.70 4.89
C ILE A 125 16.64 7.22 4.54
N ASP A 126 17.62 8.13 4.61
CA ASP A 126 19.03 7.83 4.35
C ASP A 126 19.61 6.82 5.35
N ASN A 127 19.36 7.02 6.66
CA ASN A 127 19.85 6.13 7.72
C ASN A 127 19.25 4.72 7.59
N HIS A 128 17.94 4.63 7.41
CA HIS A 128 17.24 3.35 7.28
C HIS A 128 17.66 2.61 6.00
N THR A 129 17.88 3.33 4.90
CA THR A 129 18.45 2.75 3.66
C THR A 129 19.84 2.15 3.91
N VAL A 130 20.71 2.83 4.65
CA VAL A 130 22.05 2.32 5.00
C VAL A 130 21.94 1.08 5.90
N GLN A 131 21.12 1.12 6.94
CA GLN A 131 20.93 -0.01 7.87
C GLN A 131 20.42 -1.28 7.14
N LEU A 132 19.50 -1.16 6.20
CA LEU A 132 19.02 -2.30 5.42
C LEU A 132 20.05 -2.78 4.37
N LEU A 133 20.87 -1.89 3.80
CA LEU A 133 22.02 -2.27 2.96
C LEU A 133 23.09 -3.05 3.77
N GLU A 134 23.35 -2.64 5.02
CA GLU A 134 24.26 -3.34 5.94
C GLU A 134 23.77 -4.74 6.32
N LEU A 135 22.45 -4.99 6.30
CA LEU A 135 21.85 -6.32 6.41
C LEU A 135 21.95 -7.16 5.11
N GLY A 136 22.56 -6.63 4.04
CA GLY A 136 22.81 -7.33 2.79
C GLY A 136 21.67 -7.30 1.77
N LEU A 137 20.67 -6.44 1.96
CA LEU A 137 19.52 -6.34 1.04
C LEU A 137 19.93 -5.68 -0.29
N SER A 138 19.42 -6.22 -1.39
CA SER A 138 19.70 -5.74 -2.76
C SER A 138 18.49 -5.12 -3.47
N ARG A 139 17.28 -5.34 -2.95
CA ARG A 139 16.01 -4.84 -3.49
C ARG A 139 15.26 -4.08 -2.42
N PHE A 140 14.71 -2.93 -2.81
CA PHE A 140 14.06 -2.01 -1.89
C PHE A 140 12.73 -1.53 -2.44
N VAL A 141 11.80 -1.19 -1.56
CA VAL A 141 10.48 -0.65 -1.88
C VAL A 141 10.22 0.60 -1.05
N PHE A 142 9.67 1.63 -1.66
CA PHE A 142 9.20 2.83 -0.96
C PHE A 142 7.68 2.97 -1.12
N HIS A 143 6.96 3.20 -0.01
CA HIS A 143 5.50 3.38 -0.03
C HIS A 143 5.12 4.83 -0.37
N ALA A 144 4.92 5.11 -1.66
CA ALA A 144 4.44 6.42 -2.11
C ALA A 144 2.94 6.65 -1.87
N GLY A 145 2.16 5.59 -1.58
CA GLY A 145 0.71 5.68 -1.39
C GLY A 145 0.28 6.70 -0.34
N GLU A 146 0.99 6.80 0.79
CA GLU A 146 0.72 7.79 1.85
C GLU A 146 0.83 9.24 1.35
N TYR A 147 1.88 9.52 0.56
CA TYR A 147 2.21 10.84 0.00
C TYR A 147 1.28 11.24 -1.16
N LEU A 148 0.75 10.25 -1.89
CA LEU A 148 -0.15 10.44 -3.02
C LEU A 148 -1.61 10.58 -2.60
N CYS A 149 -2.10 9.73 -1.69
CA CYS A 149 -3.50 9.70 -1.27
C CYS A 149 -3.90 10.87 -0.34
N ARG A 150 -2.92 11.48 0.35
CA ARG A 150 -3.13 12.63 1.25
C ARG A 150 -2.48 13.93 0.72
N GLY A 151 -2.10 13.92 -0.56
CA GLY A 151 -1.15 14.87 -1.13
C GLY A 151 -1.69 16.28 -1.35
N THR A 152 -1.36 17.21 -0.44
CA THR A 152 -0.99 18.56 -0.90
C THR A 152 0.22 18.46 -1.84
N LEU A 153 0.43 19.43 -2.74
CA LEU A 153 1.58 19.40 -3.67
C LEU A 153 2.91 19.16 -2.94
N CYS A 154 3.10 19.82 -1.79
CA CYS A 154 4.25 19.66 -0.90
C CYS A 154 4.50 18.19 -0.47
N ALA A 155 3.45 17.46 -0.07
CA ALA A 155 3.61 16.05 0.33
C ALA A 155 3.94 15.14 -0.86
N THR A 156 3.40 15.41 -2.04
CA THR A 156 3.78 14.69 -3.27
C THR A 156 5.24 14.94 -3.64
N ASP A 157 5.68 16.21 -3.62
CA ASP A 157 7.06 16.59 -3.91
C ASP A 157 8.05 15.99 -2.90
N MET A 158 7.66 15.91 -1.62
CA MET A 158 8.43 15.24 -0.57
C MET A 158 8.59 13.73 -0.81
N GLY A 159 7.51 13.04 -1.19
CA GLY A 159 7.56 11.61 -1.54
C GLY A 159 8.47 11.33 -2.75
N ILE A 160 8.45 12.21 -3.75
CA ILE A 160 9.35 12.14 -4.92
C ILE A 160 10.81 12.38 -4.48
N ALA A 161 11.06 13.36 -3.62
CA ALA A 161 12.39 13.67 -3.10
C ALA A 161 12.97 12.48 -2.30
N PHE A 162 12.17 11.84 -1.44
CA PHE A 162 12.58 10.67 -0.67
C PHE A 162 12.91 9.48 -1.60
N ALA A 163 12.02 9.14 -2.54
CA ALA A 163 12.28 8.07 -3.52
C ALA A 163 13.52 8.35 -4.38
N SER A 164 13.75 9.60 -4.78
CA SER A 164 14.95 10.00 -5.54
C SER A 164 16.23 9.88 -4.72
N ALA A 165 16.19 10.17 -3.41
CA ALA A 165 17.31 9.96 -2.50
C ALA A 165 17.64 8.47 -2.36
N ILE A 166 16.62 7.61 -2.15
CA ILE A 166 16.77 6.15 -2.07
C ILE A 166 17.36 5.60 -3.36
N ARG A 167 16.82 5.97 -4.54
CA ARG A 167 17.26 5.43 -5.84
C ARG A 167 18.76 5.62 -6.09
N LYS A 168 19.35 6.72 -5.60
CA LYS A 168 20.79 7.03 -5.76
C LYS A 168 21.70 6.12 -4.93
N ARG A 169 21.17 5.39 -3.94
CA ARG A 169 21.92 4.56 -3.00
C ARG A 169 21.69 3.06 -3.18
N VAL A 170 20.51 2.65 -3.64
CA VAL A 170 20.14 1.23 -3.74
C VAL A 170 20.38 0.66 -5.14
N PRO A 171 20.68 -0.65 -5.28
CA PRO A 171 20.79 -1.29 -6.59
C PRO A 171 19.47 -1.24 -7.37
N TRP A 172 18.36 -1.53 -6.67
CA TRP A 172 17.02 -1.66 -7.25
C TRP A 172 15.95 -1.08 -6.31
N LEU A 173 15.07 -0.22 -6.85
CA LEU A 173 13.97 0.44 -6.14
C LEU A 173 12.62 0.23 -6.83
N GLY A 174 11.67 -0.37 -6.11
CA GLY A 174 10.25 -0.39 -6.44
C GLY A 174 9.47 0.72 -5.72
N ILE A 175 8.40 1.23 -6.33
CA ILE A 175 7.49 2.18 -5.66
C ILE A 175 6.11 1.56 -5.47
N TYR A 176 5.67 1.48 -4.21
CA TYR A 176 4.41 0.88 -3.81
C TYR A 176 3.31 1.93 -3.65
N GLY A 177 2.08 1.55 -4.02
CA GLY A 177 0.88 2.38 -3.83
C GLY A 177 0.60 3.35 -4.98
N ILE A 178 1.22 3.14 -6.15
CA ILE A 178 0.88 3.92 -7.34
C ILE A 178 -0.31 3.28 -8.07
N GLY A 179 -1.39 4.05 -8.23
CA GLY A 179 -2.53 3.71 -9.10
C GLY A 179 -2.70 4.61 -10.33
N ALA A 180 -2.11 5.82 -10.34
CA ALA A 180 -2.35 6.83 -11.36
C ALA A 180 -1.12 7.07 -12.27
N MET A 181 -1.37 7.27 -13.58
CA MET A 181 -0.34 7.47 -14.60
C MET A 181 0.50 8.74 -14.37
N LYS A 182 -0.13 9.80 -13.85
CA LYS A 182 0.58 11.01 -13.44
C LYS A 182 1.67 10.69 -12.40
N SER A 183 1.33 9.85 -11.42
CA SER A 183 2.27 9.40 -10.38
C SER A 183 3.35 8.49 -10.96
N LEU A 184 3.03 7.54 -11.86
CA LEU A 184 4.05 6.73 -12.55
C LEU A 184 5.12 7.61 -13.23
N ARG A 185 4.70 8.70 -13.91
CA ARG A 185 5.63 9.65 -14.54
C ARG A 185 6.52 10.37 -13.52
N SER A 186 5.96 10.79 -12.38
CA SER A 186 6.72 11.41 -11.28
C SER A 186 7.79 10.50 -10.67
N TYR A 187 7.57 9.18 -10.72
CA TYR A 187 8.51 8.17 -10.24
C TYR A 187 9.18 7.38 -11.39
N SER A 188 9.33 7.99 -12.57
CA SER A 188 9.87 7.34 -13.79
C SER A 188 11.33 6.84 -13.70
N PHE A 189 12.03 7.19 -12.62
CA PHE A 189 13.39 6.73 -12.30
C PHE A 189 13.43 5.44 -11.46
N ALA A 190 12.28 4.93 -11.03
CA ALA A 190 12.18 3.66 -10.31
C ALA A 190 12.38 2.45 -11.24
N ASP A 191 12.80 1.32 -10.68
CA ASP A 191 13.04 0.08 -11.40
C ASP A 191 11.82 -0.88 -11.37
N GLY A 192 10.78 -0.52 -10.62
CA GLY A 192 9.54 -1.30 -10.47
C GLY A 192 8.40 -0.48 -9.85
N TYR A 193 7.17 -0.92 -10.08
CA TYR A 193 5.96 -0.36 -9.49
C TYR A 193 5.10 -1.44 -8.89
N ILE A 194 4.54 -1.17 -7.71
CA ILE A 194 3.58 -2.04 -7.06
C ILE A 194 2.26 -1.27 -6.91
N THR A 195 1.24 -1.73 -7.63
CA THR A 195 -0.14 -1.24 -7.48
C THR A 195 -0.80 -1.96 -6.30
N GLN A 196 -2.09 -1.76 -6.05
CA GLN A 196 -2.72 -2.35 -4.85
C GLN A 196 -2.72 -3.89 -4.79
N SER A 197 -2.43 -4.60 -5.90
CA SER A 197 -2.26 -6.07 -5.94
C SER A 197 -1.21 -6.59 -6.96
N HIS A 198 -0.53 -5.73 -7.73
CA HIS A 198 0.25 -6.15 -8.92
C HIS A 198 1.65 -5.54 -8.98
N PHE A 199 2.62 -6.31 -9.48
CA PHE A 199 3.99 -5.85 -9.75
C PHE A 199 4.21 -5.60 -11.25
N VAL A 200 4.68 -4.40 -11.59
CA VAL A 200 4.86 -3.93 -12.98
C VAL A 200 6.26 -3.34 -13.15
N ASN A 201 7.00 -3.80 -14.15
CA ASN A 201 8.29 -3.19 -14.53
C ASN A 201 8.08 -1.90 -15.36
N PRO A 202 8.95 -0.89 -15.23
CA PRO A 202 8.95 0.28 -16.11
C PRO A 202 9.37 -0.15 -17.52
N PHE A 203 8.39 -0.23 -18.42
CA PHE A 203 8.64 -0.22 -19.86
C PHE A 203 8.06 1.06 -20.45
N TYR A 204 8.80 1.68 -21.37
CA TYR A 204 8.46 2.96 -21.99
C TYR A 204 6.98 3.02 -22.45
N GLY A 205 6.19 3.91 -21.83
CA GLY A 205 4.73 3.88 -21.94
C GLY A 205 4.16 4.23 -23.32
N ARG A 206 3.09 3.53 -23.72
CA ARG A 206 2.18 3.82 -24.84
C ARG A 206 0.74 3.38 -24.51
N PHE A 207 -0.23 3.92 -25.26
CA PHE A 207 -1.70 3.84 -25.04
C PHE A 207 -2.42 2.78 -25.91
N ARG A 208 -3.73 2.53 -25.57
CA ARG A 208 -4.89 1.92 -26.30
C ARG A 208 -5.71 0.96 -25.40
N ASP A 209 -7.03 0.78 -25.43
CA ASP A 209 -8.19 1.49 -26.07
C ASP A 209 -9.48 1.20 -25.23
N PRO A 210 -10.55 2.02 -25.23
CA PRO A 210 -11.44 2.16 -24.05
C PRO A 210 -12.77 1.34 -23.97
N GLU A 211 -13.06 0.38 -24.85
CA GLU A 211 -14.46 -0.02 -25.14
C GLU A 211 -15.20 -0.98 -24.17
N ARG A 212 -14.65 -1.41 -23.01
CA ARG A 212 -15.28 -2.47 -22.19
C ARG A 212 -15.24 -2.28 -20.66
N MET A 213 -16.18 -1.52 -20.11
CA MET A 213 -16.55 -1.61 -18.68
C MET A 213 -18.04 -1.33 -18.45
N ASN A 214 -18.84 -2.38 -18.16
CA ASN A 214 -20.19 -2.29 -17.58
C ASN A 214 -20.70 -3.69 -17.18
N ASN A 215 -20.60 -4.04 -15.88
CA ASN A 215 -21.52 -4.86 -15.07
C ASN A 215 -20.80 -5.43 -13.83
N SER A 216 -21.45 -5.38 -12.65
CA SER A 216 -20.80 -5.69 -11.36
C SER A 216 -21.76 -6.36 -10.35
N SER A 217 -21.71 -7.69 -10.21
CA SER A 217 -22.43 -8.44 -9.14
C SER A 217 -22.09 -9.94 -9.07
N GLN A 218 -20.82 -10.35 -9.13
CA GLN A 218 -20.42 -11.77 -9.18
C GLN A 218 -19.33 -12.14 -8.16
N GLU A 219 -19.39 -13.36 -7.61
CA GLU A 219 -18.33 -13.92 -6.74
C GLU A 219 -17.06 -14.17 -7.55
N ILE A 220 -15.92 -13.72 -7.04
CA ILE A 220 -14.64 -13.71 -7.75
C ILE A 220 -14.05 -15.11 -7.82
N SER A 221 -14.04 -15.71 -9.02
CA SER A 221 -13.43 -16.99 -9.32
C SER A 221 -11.94 -16.88 -9.67
N ARG A 222 -11.26 -18.03 -9.82
CA ARG A 222 -9.88 -18.08 -10.34
C ARG A 222 -9.78 -17.44 -11.73
N ASP A 223 -10.77 -17.67 -12.59
CA ASP A 223 -10.77 -17.16 -13.94
C ASP A 223 -11.00 -15.64 -13.94
N ASP A 224 -11.75 -15.10 -12.98
CA ASP A 224 -11.88 -13.64 -12.80
C ASP A 224 -10.56 -13.01 -12.34
N ILE A 225 -9.81 -13.64 -11.42
CA ILE A 225 -8.48 -13.14 -11.03
C ILE A 225 -7.50 -13.19 -12.21
N MET A 226 -7.50 -14.27 -13.00
CA MET A 226 -6.61 -14.40 -14.16
C MET A 226 -7.00 -13.48 -15.32
N ASN A 227 -8.30 -13.26 -15.52
CA ASN A 227 -8.81 -12.26 -16.47
C ASN A 227 -8.48 -10.85 -16.00
N GLU A 228 -8.64 -10.51 -14.72
CA GLU A 228 -8.29 -9.19 -14.19
C GLU A 228 -6.78 -8.93 -14.23
N LEU A 229 -5.95 -9.94 -13.95
CA LEU A 229 -4.49 -9.88 -14.19
C LEU A 229 -4.15 -9.64 -15.67
N SER A 230 -4.89 -10.27 -16.58
CA SER A 230 -4.76 -10.09 -18.03
C SER A 230 -5.26 -8.72 -18.50
N HIS A 231 -6.34 -8.20 -17.89
CA HIS A 231 -6.89 -6.88 -18.15
C HIS A 231 -5.98 -5.79 -17.60
N ILE A 232 -5.45 -5.91 -16.38
CA ILE A 232 -4.50 -4.94 -15.81
C ILE A 232 -3.18 -4.90 -16.60
N ASN A 233 -2.77 -6.00 -17.22
CA ASN A 233 -1.67 -6.05 -18.18
C ASN A 233 -1.99 -5.32 -19.52
N GLN A 234 -3.27 -5.20 -19.87
CA GLN A 234 -3.76 -4.38 -20.99
C GLN A 234 -3.99 -2.91 -20.56
N ASP A 235 -4.44 -2.68 -19.31
CA ASP A 235 -4.90 -1.41 -18.74
C ASP A 235 -3.80 -0.53 -18.13
N ILE A 236 -2.54 -0.96 -18.15
CA ILE A 236 -1.39 -0.02 -18.06
C ILE A 236 -1.53 1.08 -19.15
N SER A 237 -2.25 0.77 -20.24
CA SER A 237 -2.65 1.68 -21.30
C SER A 237 -3.89 2.55 -20.99
N ALA A 238 -4.67 2.21 -19.95
CA ALA A 238 -6.04 2.69 -19.70
C ALA A 238 -6.23 3.43 -18.35
N ILE A 239 -5.13 3.84 -17.70
CA ILE A 239 -5.15 4.57 -16.41
C ILE A 239 -5.87 5.95 -16.49
N GLU A 240 -6.38 6.37 -17.66
CA GLU A 240 -7.28 7.53 -17.79
C GLU A 240 -8.71 7.25 -17.27
N LEU A 241 -9.17 5.99 -17.28
CA LEU A 241 -10.57 5.64 -16.96
C LEU A 241 -10.94 5.86 -15.49
N GLN A 242 -9.95 5.85 -14.58
CA GLN A 242 -10.15 6.13 -13.15
C GLN A 242 -10.69 7.57 -12.93
N SER A 243 -10.42 8.50 -13.86
CA SER A 243 -10.97 9.86 -13.81
C SER A 243 -12.46 9.96 -14.16
N THR A 244 -13.04 8.92 -14.77
CA THR A 244 -14.46 8.84 -15.16
C THR A 244 -15.30 8.30 -14.01
N LEU A 245 -14.85 7.24 -13.32
CA LEU A 245 -15.51 6.70 -12.13
C LEU A 245 -15.62 7.73 -10.99
N SER A 246 -14.56 8.51 -10.73
CA SER A 246 -14.63 9.62 -9.76
C SER A 246 -15.55 10.76 -10.20
N ARG A 247 -15.80 10.94 -11.50
CA ARG A 247 -16.80 11.92 -11.99
C ARG A 247 -18.22 11.41 -11.79
N TRP A 248 -18.47 10.11 -12.00
CA TRP A 248 -19.77 9.47 -11.79
C TRP A 248 -20.19 9.49 -10.31
N LEU A 249 -19.26 9.19 -9.40
CA LEU A 249 -19.49 9.26 -7.94
C LEU A 249 -19.63 10.68 -7.37
N LEU A 250 -19.36 11.72 -8.17
CA LEU A 250 -19.52 13.12 -7.76
C LEU A 250 -20.77 13.79 -8.36
N SER A 251 -21.40 13.20 -9.39
CA SER A 251 -22.69 13.68 -9.92
C SER A 251 -23.86 13.48 -8.95
N ASP A 252 -23.83 12.44 -8.11
CA ASP A 252 -24.87 12.18 -7.11
C ASP A 252 -24.83 13.11 -5.88
N VAL A 253 -23.83 14.01 -5.80
CA VAL A 253 -23.67 14.95 -4.68
C VAL A 253 -24.33 16.32 -4.97
N SER A 254 -24.73 16.61 -6.21
CA SER A 254 -25.34 17.91 -6.57
C SER A 254 -26.86 18.02 -6.39
N GLU A 255 -27.59 16.93 -6.09
CA GLU A 255 -29.06 16.96 -5.89
C GLU A 255 -29.51 16.91 -4.41
N GLN A 256 -28.72 17.46 -3.48
CA GLN A 256 -29.20 17.76 -2.12
C GLN A 256 -28.85 19.19 -1.63
N HIS A 257 -29.02 20.19 -2.50
CA HIS A 257 -29.17 21.58 -2.05
C HIS A 257 -30.63 21.87 -1.67
N VAL A 258 -31.00 21.55 -0.43
CA VAL A 258 -32.16 22.19 0.24
C VAL A 258 -31.64 23.40 1.02
N GLU A 259 -32.26 24.56 0.83
CA GLU A 259 -31.79 25.85 1.34
C GLU A 259 -31.67 25.90 2.88
N PRO A 260 -30.69 26.65 3.43
CA PRO A 260 -30.69 27.00 4.84
C PRO A 260 -31.85 27.97 5.15
N ARG A 261 -32.88 27.46 5.84
CA ARG A 261 -33.94 28.31 6.40
C ARG A 261 -33.33 29.37 7.32
N ARG A 262 -33.45 30.65 6.95
CA ARG A 262 -33.10 31.78 7.81
C ARG A 262 -33.97 31.73 9.08
N VAL A 263 -33.33 31.61 10.24
CA VAL A 263 -33.99 31.89 11.52
C VAL A 263 -34.13 33.40 11.65
N PHE A 264 -35.35 33.90 11.53
CA PHE A 264 -35.68 35.27 11.93
C PHE A 264 -35.64 35.34 13.46
N ILE A 265 -34.80 36.23 14.00
CA ILE A 265 -34.87 36.64 15.41
C ILE A 265 -35.86 37.80 15.47
N ASP A 266 -36.97 37.60 16.19
CA ASP A 266 -37.99 38.63 16.39
C ASP A 266 -37.60 39.53 17.58
N PRO A 267 -37.33 40.83 17.39
CA PRO A 267 -36.81 41.72 18.43
C PRO A 267 -37.91 42.34 19.29
N THR A 268 -38.94 41.58 19.67
CA THR A 268 -39.92 42.00 20.69
C THR A 268 -40.24 40.88 21.69
N ASN A 269 -39.47 40.81 22.78
CA ASN A 269 -40.01 40.60 24.12
C ASN A 269 -38.97 40.95 25.20
N SER A 270 -39.29 41.95 26.00
CA SER A 270 -38.46 42.50 27.06
C SER A 270 -39.10 42.25 28.43
N VAL A 271 -38.27 42.07 29.47
CA VAL A 271 -38.64 42.03 30.92
C VAL A 271 -39.56 40.82 31.27
N THR A 272 -39.53 40.16 32.44
CA THR A 272 -39.09 40.52 33.81
C THR A 272 -38.43 39.39 34.61
N SER A 273 -37.57 39.80 35.55
CA SER A 273 -37.06 39.06 36.71
C SER A 273 -38.12 38.44 37.65
N ARG A 274 -37.84 37.28 38.26
CA ARG A 274 -37.60 37.12 39.72
C ARG A 274 -37.42 35.66 40.21
N GLU A 275 -36.50 35.52 41.18
CA GLU A 275 -36.53 34.72 42.41
C GLU A 275 -37.43 33.46 42.54
N GLY A 276 -36.85 32.36 43.05
CA GLY A 276 -37.51 31.52 44.07
C GLY A 276 -37.48 29.99 43.90
N MET A 277 -36.67 29.33 44.75
CA MET A 277 -36.62 27.88 45.07
C MET A 277 -36.16 26.90 43.98
#